data_AF-A0AAD8VFS1-F1
#
_entry.id   AF-A0AAD8VFS1-F1
#
_cell.length_a   1.000
_cell.length_b   1.000
_cell.length_c   1.000
_cell.angle_alpha   90.00
_cell.angle_beta   90.00
_cell.angle_gamma   90.00
#
_symmetry.space_group_name_H-M   'P 1'
#
loop_
_entity.id
_entity.type
_entity.pdbx_description
1 polymer ?
#
loop_
_entity_poly.entity_id
_entity_poly.type
_entity_poly.pdbx_seq_one_letter_code
_entity_poly.pdbx_strand_id
1 'polypeptide(L)'
;MAGHLLVAADRYNVERLKLICEEMLCNHMDSSMVATSLTLAEQHSCHGLKEACFEFLASPSNLEAMVASDGYEHLKSSCPSILKEMIARFLPSEMKAAKDIIMTI
;
A
#
# COMPACT_ATOMS: atom_id res chain seq x y z
N MET A 1 12.00 11.00 0.17
CA MET A 1 13.39 10.65 0.57
C MET A 1 13.44 9.40 1.46
N ALA A 2 12.54 9.26 2.45
CA ALA A 2 12.45 8.05 3.29
C ALA A 2 12.29 6.74 2.50
N GLY A 3 11.56 6.75 1.36
CA GLY A 3 11.42 5.55 0.52
C GLY A 3 12.73 5.01 -0.05
N HIS A 4 13.61 5.87 -0.59
CA HIS A 4 14.93 5.42 -1.07
C HIS A 4 15.82 4.89 0.06
N LEU A 5 15.69 5.47 1.26
CA LEU A 5 16.43 5.02 2.43
C LEU A 5 15.91 3.68 2.95
N LEU A 6 14.60 3.45 2.90
CA LEU A 6 13.96 2.16 3.23
C LEU A 6 14.46 1.06 2.29
N VAL A 7 14.47 1.30 0.98
CA VAL A 7 14.98 0.37 -0.04
C VAL A 7 16.45 0.01 0.24
N ALA A 8 17.28 1.01 0.56
CA ALA A 8 18.68 0.78 0.90
C ALA A 8 18.83 0.02 2.22
N ALA A 9 18.08 0.39 3.25
CA ALA A 9 18.12 -0.25 4.56
C ALA A 9 17.75 -1.74 4.46
N ASP A 10 16.70 -2.08 3.70
CA ASP A 10 16.31 -3.45 3.44
C ASP A 10 17.39 -4.22 2.66
N ARG A 11 17.90 -3.63 1.57
CA ARG A 11 18.96 -4.24 0.74
C ARG A 11 20.24 -4.55 1.52
N TYR A 12 20.60 -3.70 2.47
CA TYR A 12 21.81 -3.84 3.29
C TYR A 12 21.54 -4.43 4.68
N ASN A 13 20.30 -4.90 4.94
CA ASN A 13 19.89 -5.52 6.20
C ASN A 13 20.17 -4.63 7.44
N VAL A 14 19.96 -3.32 7.29
CA VAL A 14 20.10 -2.32 8.37
C VAL A 14 18.74 -2.15 9.04
N GLU A 15 18.32 -3.17 9.79
CA GLU A 15 16.97 -3.29 10.35
C GLU A 15 16.50 -2.06 11.13
N ARG A 16 17.37 -1.49 11.99
CA ARG A 16 17.01 -0.30 12.76
C ARG A 16 16.69 0.91 11.88
N LEU A 17 17.39 1.06 10.76
CA LEU A 17 17.15 2.16 9.82
C LEU A 17 15.86 1.93 9.04
N LYS A 18 15.57 0.67 8.67
CA LYS A 18 14.33 0.28 8.01
C LYS A 18 13.11 0.67 8.86
N LEU A 19 13.13 0.33 10.15
CA LEU A 19 12.07 0.71 11.10
C LEU A 19 11.88 2.22 11.22
N ILE A 20 12.97 3.00 11.28
CA ILE A 20 12.89 4.47 11.31
C ILE A 20 12.26 5.02 10.03
N CYS A 21 12.61 4.46 8.87
CA CYS A 21 12.03 4.90 7.59
C CYS A 21 10.54 4.56 7.51
N GLU A 22 10.15 3.39 7.99
CA GLU A 22 8.76 2.96 8.11
C GLU A 22 7.96 3.91 9.01
N GLU A 23 8.47 4.24 10.21
CA GLU A 23 7.83 5.21 11.11
C GLU A 23 7.68 6.60 10.46
N MET A 24 8.71 7.10 9.77
CA MET A 24 8.63 8.37 9.05
C MET A 24 7.56 8.34 7.96
N LEU A 25 7.48 7.26 7.18
CA LEU A 25 6.48 7.12 6.13
C LEU A 25 5.06 7.02 6.70
N CYS A 26 4.87 6.36 7.84
CA CYS A 26 3.58 6.33 8.55
C CYS A 26 3.17 7.73 9.01
N ASN A 27 4.07 8.48 9.63
CA ASN A 27 3.77 9.79 10.23
C ASN A 27 3.51 10.91 9.20
N HIS A 28 4.03 10.77 7.98
CA HIS A 28 3.92 11.77 6.93
C HIS A 28 2.99 11.35 5.79
N MET A 29 2.16 10.32 6.00
CA MET A 29 1.30 9.77 4.95
C MET A 29 0.25 10.78 4.48
N ASP A 30 0.13 10.92 3.16
CA ASP A 30 -0.92 11.68 2.50
C ASP A 30 -1.47 10.94 1.28
N SER A 31 -2.55 11.47 0.70
CA SER A 31 -3.25 10.85 -0.44
C SER A 31 -2.41 10.73 -1.71
N SER A 32 -1.37 11.56 -1.87
CA SER A 32 -0.49 11.53 -3.04
C SER A 32 0.60 10.45 -2.92
N MET A 33 0.99 10.10 -1.69
CA MET A 33 2.09 9.16 -1.44
C MET A 33 1.65 7.79 -0.95
N VAL A 34 0.41 7.62 -0.50
CA VAL A 34 -0.09 6.33 0.04
C VAL A 34 0.07 5.17 -0.96
N ALA A 35 -0.12 5.38 -2.27
CA ALA A 35 0.09 4.34 -3.28
C ALA A 35 1.57 3.90 -3.38
N THR A 36 2.50 4.86 -3.34
CA THR A 36 3.93 4.57 -3.35
C THR A 36 4.39 3.93 -2.05
N SER A 37 3.92 4.42 -0.90
CA SER A 37 4.22 3.86 0.42
C SER A 37 3.72 2.41 0.54
N LEU A 38 2.52 2.13 0.03
CA LEU A 38 1.95 0.78 0.02
C LEU A 38 2.73 -0.17 -0.90
N THR A 39 3.21 0.32 -2.05
CA THR A 39 4.11 -0.44 -2.94
C THR A 39 5.42 -0.80 -2.22
N LEU A 40 6.04 0.18 -1.56
CA LEU A 40 7.28 -0.04 -0.80
C LEU A 40 7.08 -1.02 0.36
N ALA A 41 5.95 -0.91 1.06
CA ALA A 41 5.64 -1.77 2.19
C ALA A 41 5.51 -3.24 1.79
N GLU A 42 4.86 -3.52 0.66
CA GLU A 42 4.76 -4.88 0.12
C GLU A 42 6.12 -5.40 -0.37
N GLN A 43 6.86 -4.60 -1.14
CA GLN A 43 8.13 -5.04 -1.74
C GLN A 43 9.21 -5.35 -0.69
N HIS A 44 9.18 -4.64 0.43
CA HIS A 44 10.18 -4.76 1.50
C HIS A 44 9.63 -5.40 2.78
N SER A 45 8.43 -5.99 2.73
CA SER A 45 7.80 -6.67 3.87
C SER A 45 7.68 -5.79 5.13
N CYS A 46 7.40 -4.49 4.95
CA CYS A 46 7.19 -3.54 6.06
C CYS A 46 5.73 -3.57 6.50
N HIS A 47 5.39 -4.50 7.39
CA HIS A 47 4.01 -4.77 7.78
C HIS A 47 3.32 -3.59 8.48
N GLY A 48 4.02 -2.83 9.33
CA GLY A 48 3.43 -1.68 10.03
C GLY A 48 3.05 -0.55 9.06
N LEU A 49 3.92 -0.25 8.09
CA LEU A 49 3.63 0.70 7.02
C LEU A 49 2.45 0.26 6.18
N LYS A 50 2.37 -1.03 5.86
CA LYS A 50 1.26 -1.59 5.08
C LYS A 50 -0.07 -1.42 5.81
N GLU A 51 -0.12 -1.73 7.10
CA GLU A 51 -1.34 -1.54 7.90
C GLU A 51 -1.72 -0.06 8.04
N ALA A 52 -0.74 0.83 8.28
CA ALA A 52 -0.99 2.27 8.33
C ALA A 52 -1.57 2.80 7.00
N CYS A 53 -1.08 2.29 5.86
CA CYS A 53 -1.65 2.62 4.55
C CYS A 53 -3.12 2.17 4.45
N PHE A 54 -3.45 0.96 4.89
CA PHE A 54 -4.84 0.49 4.85
C PHE A 54 -5.75 1.24 5.81
N GLU A 55 -5.26 1.61 6.99
CA GLU A 55 -6.01 2.45 7.93
C GLU A 55 -6.30 3.83 7.32
N PHE A 56 -5.31 4.45 6.66
CA PHE A 56 -5.51 5.71 5.94
C PHE A 56 -6.53 5.59 4.81
N LEU A 57 -6.51 4.46 4.09
CA LEU A 57 -7.42 4.16 2.97
C LEU A 57 -8.80 3.69 3.41
N ALA A 58 -9.03 3.48 4.72
CA ALA A 58 -10.37 3.15 5.23
C ALA A 58 -11.39 4.28 5.02
N SER A 59 -10.92 5.52 4.83
CA SER A 59 -11.78 6.62 4.39
C SER A 59 -12.04 6.53 2.87
N PRO A 60 -13.31 6.53 2.42
CA PRO A 60 -13.65 6.50 0.99
C PRO A 60 -13.00 7.64 0.19
N SER A 61 -12.92 8.84 0.76
CA SER A 61 -12.30 10.00 0.09
C SER A 61 -10.81 9.81 -0.18
N ASN A 62 -10.10 9.14 0.75
CA ASN A 62 -8.68 8.86 0.61
C ASN A 62 -8.44 7.74 -0.40
N LEU A 63 -9.31 6.74 -0.41
CA LEU A 63 -9.29 5.67 -1.39
C LEU A 63 -9.52 6.21 -2.81
N GLU A 64 -10.54 7.05 -3.00
CA GLU A 64 -10.82 7.72 -4.27
C GLU A 64 -9.64 8.59 -4.73
N ALA A 65 -9.07 9.39 -3.84
CA ALA A 65 -7.92 10.24 -4.14
C ALA A 65 -6.69 9.41 -4.54
N MET A 66 -6.44 8.28 -3.88
CA MET A 66 -5.37 7.36 -4.26
C MET A 66 -5.62 6.76 -5.64
N VAL A 67 -6.82 6.26 -5.93
CA VAL A 67 -7.18 5.65 -7.22
C VAL A 67 -7.06 6.65 -8.36
N ALA A 68 -7.33 7.93 -8.10
CA ALA A 68 -7.15 9.01 -9.07
C ALA A 68 -5.69 9.46 -9.25
N SER A 69 -4.75 9.00 -8.41
CA SER A 69 -3.35 9.39 -8.46
C SER A 69 -2.54 8.55 -9.45
N ASP A 70 -1.50 9.16 -10.04
CA ASP A 70 -0.55 8.44 -10.92
C ASP A 70 0.16 7.28 -10.19
N GLY A 71 0.28 7.37 -8.87
CA GLY A 71 0.87 6.33 -8.03
C GLY A 71 0.09 5.02 -8.04
N TYR A 72 -1.22 5.05 -8.33
CA TYR A 72 -2.06 3.86 -8.36
C TYR A 72 -1.72 2.92 -9.53
N GLU A 73 -1.43 3.45 -10.71
CA GLU A 73 -1.05 2.62 -11.87
C GLU A 73 0.31 1.93 -11.64
N HIS A 74 1.23 2.60 -10.96
CA HIS A 74 2.49 1.99 -10.53
C HIS A 74 2.26 0.87 -9.49
N LEU A 75 1.39 1.11 -8.51
CA LEU A 75 1.00 0.11 -7.51
C LEU A 75 0.40 -1.14 -8.17
N LYS A 76 -0.54 -0.93 -9.11
CA LYS A 76 -1.24 -1.99 -9.84
C LYS A 76 -0.29 -2.88 -10.65
N SER A 77 0.68 -2.26 -11.33
CA SER A 77 1.68 -2.97 -12.14
C SER A 77 2.75 -3.65 -11.30
N SER A 78 3.19 -3.02 -10.21
CA SER A 78 4.28 -3.53 -9.36
C SER A 78 3.82 -4.62 -8.38
N CYS A 79 2.61 -4.48 -7.83
CA CYS A 79 2.13 -5.29 -6.72
C CYS A 79 0.62 -5.64 -6.88
N PRO A 80 0.25 -6.48 -7.87
CA PRO A 80 -1.15 -6.82 -8.12
C PRO A 80 -1.82 -7.60 -6.97
N SER A 81 -1.04 -8.24 -6.09
CA SER A 81 -1.53 -8.91 -4.86
C SER A 81 -2.25 -7.93 -3.93
N ILE A 82 -1.72 -6.72 -3.78
CA ILE A 82 -2.27 -5.68 -2.90
C ILE A 82 -3.67 -5.28 -3.34
N LEU A 83 -3.94 -5.22 -4.66
CA LEU A 83 -5.28 -4.88 -5.14
C LEU A 83 -6.32 -5.91 -4.70
N LYS A 84 -5.97 -7.20 -4.72
CA LYS A 84 -6.85 -8.27 -4.23
C LYS A 84 -7.12 -8.09 -2.73
N GLU A 85 -6.11 -7.70 -1.97
CA GLU A 85 -6.23 -7.43 -0.53
C GLU A 85 -7.08 -6.20 -0.24
N MET A 86 -6.88 -5.10 -0.97
CA MET A 86 -7.72 -3.90 -0.90
C MET A 86 -9.19 -4.22 -1.17
N ILE A 87 -9.47 -4.94 -2.26
CA ILE A 87 -10.82 -5.40 -2.62
C ILE A 87 -11.42 -6.22 -1.47
N ALA A 88 -10.64 -7.13 -0.87
CA ALA A 88 -11.11 -7.96 0.23
C ALA A 88 -11.34 -7.19 1.54
N ARG A 89 -10.58 -6.12 1.80
CA ARG A 89 -10.71 -5.28 3.00
C ARG A 89 -11.83 -4.25 2.89
N PHE A 90 -12.02 -3.65 1.72
CA PHE A 90 -12.93 -2.50 1.55
C PHE A 90 -14.27 -2.84 0.88
N LEU A 91 -14.41 -3.97 0.17
CA LEU A 91 -15.72 -4.41 -0.31
C LEU A 91 -16.39 -5.34 0.72
N PRO A 92 -17.67 -5.12 1.07
CA PRO A 92 -18.40 -6.01 1.96
C PRO A 92 -18.49 -7.44 1.40
N SER A 93 -18.31 -8.41 2.29
CA SER A 93 -18.39 -9.86 2.08
C SER A 93 -19.69 -10.37 1.43
N GLU A 94 -20.72 -9.52 1.32
CA GLU A 94 -22.03 -9.84 0.77
C GLU A 94 -22.07 -9.84 -0.77
N MET A 95 -21.06 -9.25 -1.44
CA MET A 95 -20.96 -9.29 -2.90
C MET A 95 -20.09 -10.46 -3.41
N LYS A 96 -20.24 -11.64 -2.78
CA LYS A 96 -19.47 -12.85 -3.11
C LYS A 96 -19.68 -13.33 -4.55
N ALA A 97 -20.83 -13.00 -5.16
CA ALA A 97 -21.15 -13.36 -6.55
C ALA A 97 -20.37 -12.58 -7.62
N ALA A 98 -19.85 -11.38 -7.33
CA ALA A 98 -19.07 -10.59 -8.30
C ALA A 98 -17.56 -10.86 -8.23
N LYS A 99 -17.07 -11.43 -7.11
CA LYS A 99 -15.66 -11.74 -6.88
C LYS A 99 -15.14 -12.84 -7.83
N ASP A 100 -15.99 -13.81 -8.16
CA ASP A 100 -15.67 -14.89 -9.11
C ASP A 100 -15.58 -14.41 -10.57
N ILE A 101 -16.23 -13.29 -10.90
CA ILE A 101 -16.21 -12.70 -12.26
C ILE A 101 -14.94 -11.87 -12.47
N ILE A 102 -14.52 -11.10 -11.46
CA ILE A 102 -13.32 -10.24 -11.55
C ILE A 102 -12.01 -11.05 -11.44
N MET A 103 -12.02 -12.21 -10.78
CA MET A 103 -10.83 -13.06 -10.61
C MET A 103 -10.59 -14.05 -11.77
N THR A 104 -11.44 -14.05 -12.80
CA THR A 104 -11.39 -14.99 -13.95
C THR A 104 -11.05 -14.31 -15.29
N ILE A 105 -10.77 -13.00 -15.30
CA ILE A 105 -10.18 -12.29 -16.46
C ILE A 105 -8.72 -11.99 -16.14
#